data_AF-A0A0T9R9A9-F1
#
_entry.id   AF-A0A0T9R9A9-F1
#
_cell.length_a   1.000
_cell.length_b   1.000
_cell.length_c   1.000
_cell.angle_alpha   90.00
_cell.angle_beta   90.00
_cell.angle_gamma   90.00
#
_symmetry.space_group_name_H-M   'P 1'
#
loop_
_entity.id
_entity.type
_entity.pdbx_description
1 polymer ?
#
loop_
_entity_poly.entity_id
_entity_poly.type
_entity_poly.pdbx_seq_one_letter_code
_entity_poly.pdbx_strand_id
1 'polypeptide(L)'
;MSTTIQYNSNYADYSISSYLREWANNFGDIDQAPAETKDRGSFSGSSTLFSGTQYAIGSSHGNPEGMIAEGNLKYSFMPQHTFYGQIDTLQFGKDLATNAGGPSAGKHLEKIDITFNELDLSGEFDSGKSMTENHQGDMHKAILGLRKGNADPMLEVMKAKGFDVDTAFKDLSIASQYPDSGYMSDAPMVDTVGVMDSNDMLLAA
;
A
#
# COMPACT_ATOMS: atom_id res chain seq x y z
N MET A 1 -3.77 16.20 -14.31
CA MET A 1 -2.61 15.36 -14.66
C MET A 1 -3.10 13.93 -14.74
N SER A 2 -2.31 12.99 -15.27
CA SER A 2 -2.75 11.61 -15.55
C SER A 2 -2.05 10.64 -14.61
N THR A 3 -2.78 9.65 -14.10
CA THR A 3 -2.24 8.67 -13.16
C THR A 3 -0.97 8.00 -13.68
N THR A 4 0.03 7.89 -12.81
CA THR A 4 1.28 7.16 -13.06
C THR A 4 1.52 6.12 -11.99
N ILE A 5 2.28 5.08 -12.32
CA ILE A 5 2.61 3.98 -11.42
C ILE A 5 4.12 3.92 -11.21
N GLN A 6 4.53 3.70 -9.97
CA GLN A 6 5.88 3.29 -9.65
C GLN A 6 5.88 1.89 -9.06
N TYR A 7 6.84 1.05 -9.47
CA TYR A 7 6.91 -0.34 -9.04
C TYR A 7 8.34 -0.75 -8.68
N ASN A 8 8.48 -1.61 -7.68
CA ASN A 8 9.76 -2.24 -7.33
C ASN A 8 10.15 -3.27 -8.40
N SER A 9 11.44 -3.36 -8.75
CA SER A 9 11.96 -4.23 -9.81
C SER A 9 11.57 -5.70 -9.68
N ASN A 10 11.37 -6.20 -8.45
CA ASN A 10 10.89 -7.56 -8.19
C ASN A 10 9.50 -7.86 -8.80
N TYR A 11 8.73 -6.82 -9.08
CA TYR A 11 7.38 -6.91 -9.65
C TYR A 11 7.32 -6.56 -11.13
N ALA A 12 8.45 -6.42 -11.83
CA ALA A 12 8.48 -6.03 -13.24
C ALA A 12 7.59 -6.91 -14.16
N ASP A 13 7.53 -8.22 -13.88
CA ASP A 13 6.74 -9.20 -14.63
C ASP A 13 5.28 -9.35 -14.15
N TYR A 14 4.91 -8.67 -13.07
CA TYR A 14 3.53 -8.63 -12.59
C TYR A 14 2.72 -7.59 -13.36
N SER A 15 1.40 -7.79 -13.44
CA SER A 15 0.44 -6.75 -13.82
C SER A 15 -0.25 -6.19 -12.58
N ILE A 16 -1.04 -5.13 -12.74
CA ILE A 16 -1.90 -4.61 -11.65
C ILE A 16 -2.82 -5.72 -11.13
N SER A 17 -3.43 -6.48 -12.03
CA SER A 17 -4.34 -7.58 -11.72
C SER A 17 -3.64 -8.71 -10.95
N SER A 18 -2.49 -9.20 -11.44
CA SER A 18 -1.78 -10.28 -10.76
C SER A 18 -1.26 -9.85 -9.40
N TYR A 19 -0.71 -8.63 -9.28
CA TYR A 19 -0.20 -8.09 -8.03
C TYR A 19 -1.32 -7.91 -6.99
N LEU A 20 -2.40 -7.21 -7.33
CA LEU A 20 -3.48 -6.94 -6.37
C LEU A 20 -4.18 -8.22 -5.92
N ARG A 21 -4.29 -9.23 -6.78
CA ARG A 21 -4.84 -10.55 -6.41
C ARG A 21 -3.93 -11.27 -5.43
N GLU A 22 -2.63 -11.30 -5.67
CA GLU A 22 -1.66 -11.88 -4.73
C GLU A 22 -1.69 -11.14 -3.39
N TRP A 23 -1.61 -9.81 -3.41
CA TRP A 23 -1.66 -8.96 -2.23
C TRP A 23 -2.96 -9.17 -1.44
N ALA A 24 -4.12 -9.16 -2.09
CA ALA A 24 -5.41 -9.28 -1.41
C ALA A 24 -5.62 -10.67 -0.79
N ASN A 25 -5.15 -11.73 -1.47
CA ASN A 25 -5.20 -13.10 -0.93
C ASN A 25 -4.37 -13.23 0.34
N ASN A 26 -3.17 -12.64 0.38
CA ASN A 26 -2.31 -12.67 1.57
C ASN A 26 -2.79 -11.68 2.65
N PHE A 27 -3.30 -10.50 2.27
CA PHE A 27 -3.88 -9.54 3.21
C PHE A 27 -5.09 -10.16 3.96
N GLY A 28 -5.94 -10.90 3.24
CA GLY A 28 -7.05 -11.69 3.78
C GLY A 28 -8.32 -10.88 4.09
N ASP A 29 -9.44 -11.59 4.30
CA ASP A 29 -10.72 -10.93 4.66
C ASP A 29 -10.73 -10.50 6.12
N ILE A 30 -10.75 -9.18 6.37
CA ILE A 30 -10.82 -8.60 7.72
C ILE A 30 -12.01 -9.11 8.53
N ASP A 31 -13.13 -9.48 7.91
CA ASP A 31 -14.29 -9.97 8.64
C ASP A 31 -14.08 -11.38 9.21
N GLN A 32 -13.21 -12.17 8.58
CA GLN A 32 -12.82 -13.51 9.05
C GLN A 32 -11.69 -13.48 10.09
N ALA A 33 -11.01 -12.35 10.25
CA ALA A 33 -9.96 -12.22 11.25
C ALA A 33 -10.53 -12.20 12.69
N PRO A 34 -9.81 -12.80 13.67
CA PRO A 34 -10.13 -12.68 15.09
C PRO A 34 -10.20 -11.22 15.55
N ALA A 35 -10.98 -10.92 16.59
CA ALA A 35 -11.18 -9.55 17.03
C ALA A 35 -9.91 -8.94 17.64
N GLU A 36 -9.09 -9.77 18.28
CA GLU A 36 -7.86 -9.42 18.99
C GLU A 36 -6.68 -9.07 18.07
N THR A 37 -6.68 -9.56 16.83
CA THR A 37 -5.64 -9.26 15.82
C THR A 37 -6.13 -8.30 14.73
N LYS A 38 -7.39 -7.83 14.83
CA LYS A 38 -8.03 -7.04 13.79
C LYS A 38 -7.46 -5.62 13.72
N ASP A 39 -6.70 -5.34 12.66
CA ASP A 39 -6.35 -3.97 12.30
C ASP A 39 -7.49 -3.34 11.48
N ARG A 40 -8.15 -2.33 12.06
CA ARG A 40 -9.22 -1.59 11.39
C ARG A 40 -8.71 -0.41 10.56
N GLY A 41 -7.40 -0.20 10.56
CA GLY A 41 -6.70 0.93 9.98
C GLY A 41 -6.68 2.14 10.90
N SER A 42 -5.77 3.07 10.61
CA SER A 42 -5.58 4.31 11.37
C SER A 42 -5.51 5.52 10.44
N PHE A 43 -6.23 6.58 10.79
CA PHE A 43 -6.12 7.89 10.15
C PHE A 43 -5.04 8.75 10.81
N SER A 44 -4.37 9.59 10.01
CA SER A 44 -3.45 10.62 10.49
C SER A 44 -3.52 11.89 9.64
N GLY A 45 -2.84 12.96 10.06
CA GLY A 45 -2.87 14.26 9.37
C GLY A 45 -4.14 15.09 9.59
N SER A 46 -4.97 14.72 10.56
CA SER A 46 -6.06 15.57 11.07
C SER A 46 -6.20 15.46 12.59
N SER A 47 -7.02 16.33 13.18
CA SER A 47 -7.38 16.29 14.61
C SER A 47 -8.58 15.36 14.91
N THR A 48 -9.00 14.53 13.96
CA THR A 48 -10.21 13.68 14.07
C THR A 48 -9.88 12.20 13.97
N LEU A 49 -10.73 11.35 14.54
CA LEU A 49 -10.51 9.89 14.57
C LEU A 49 -10.83 9.19 13.24
N PHE A 50 -11.72 9.76 12.42
CA PHE A 50 -12.29 9.11 11.24
C PHE A 50 -12.09 9.92 9.95
N SER A 51 -11.17 10.88 9.94
CA SER A 51 -10.71 11.52 8.72
C SER A 51 -9.24 11.91 8.84
N GLY A 52 -8.59 12.14 7.71
CA GLY A 52 -7.15 12.38 7.67
C GLY A 52 -6.65 12.63 6.27
N THR A 53 -5.39 13.04 6.19
CA THR A 53 -4.67 13.06 4.91
C THR A 53 -4.07 11.70 4.56
N GLN A 54 -3.95 10.79 5.53
CA GLN A 54 -3.48 9.43 5.34
C GLN A 54 -4.37 8.43 6.10
N TYR A 55 -4.63 7.29 5.49
CA TYR A 55 -5.21 6.09 6.08
C TYR A 55 -4.29 4.90 5.80
N ALA A 56 -3.85 4.21 6.85
CA ALA A 56 -2.95 3.07 6.75
C ALA A 56 -3.53 1.85 7.45
N ILE A 57 -3.42 0.67 6.84
CA ILE A 57 -3.95 -0.60 7.36
C ILE A 57 -3.00 -1.76 7.00
N GLY A 58 -2.73 -2.63 7.97
CA GLY A 58 -2.04 -3.91 7.79
C GLY A 58 -2.97 -5.11 7.80
N SER A 59 -2.48 -6.28 7.38
CA SER A 59 -3.24 -7.52 7.44
C SER A 59 -3.67 -7.84 8.89
N SER A 60 -4.90 -8.31 9.03
CA SER A 60 -5.44 -8.78 10.32
C SER A 60 -5.16 -10.27 10.59
N HIS A 61 -4.43 -10.93 9.69
CA HIS A 61 -4.14 -12.38 9.73
C HIS A 61 -2.67 -12.69 10.09
N GLY A 62 -1.91 -11.69 10.54
CA GLY A 62 -0.50 -11.84 10.89
C GLY A 62 0.46 -11.87 9.71
N ASN A 63 -0.04 -11.57 8.51
CA ASN A 63 0.76 -11.45 7.29
C ASN A 63 1.32 -10.02 7.13
N PRO A 64 2.41 -9.83 6.36
CA PRO A 64 3.11 -8.55 6.30
C PRO A 64 2.43 -7.51 5.39
N GLU A 65 1.46 -7.91 4.54
CA GLU A 65 0.81 -7.01 3.59
C GLU A 65 0.16 -5.80 4.27
N GLY A 66 0.42 -4.62 3.71
CA GLY A 66 -0.16 -3.36 4.13
C GLY A 66 -0.49 -2.44 2.96
N MET A 67 -1.39 -1.50 3.21
CA MET A 67 -1.85 -0.50 2.26
C MET A 67 -1.88 0.88 2.93
N ILE A 68 -1.45 1.90 2.20
CA ILE A 68 -1.53 3.30 2.61
C ILE A 68 -2.25 4.09 1.52
N ALA A 69 -3.34 4.76 1.89
CA ALA A 69 -4.03 5.73 1.05
C ALA A 69 -3.73 7.15 1.54
N GLU A 70 -3.47 8.07 0.62
CA GLU A 70 -3.26 9.49 0.90
C GLU A 70 -4.14 10.37 0.00
N GLY A 71 -4.66 11.45 0.57
CA GLY A 71 -5.59 12.37 -0.09
C GLY A 71 -6.48 13.09 0.92
N ASN A 72 -7.77 13.28 0.59
CA ASN A 72 -8.77 13.81 1.51
C ASN A 72 -9.73 12.70 1.93
N LEU A 73 -9.43 12.05 3.07
CA LEU A 73 -10.01 10.76 3.42
C LEU A 73 -10.98 10.90 4.59
N LYS A 74 -12.18 10.34 4.45
CA LYS A 74 -13.23 10.41 5.47
C LYS A 74 -13.95 9.08 5.62
N TYR A 75 -14.34 8.76 6.84
CA TYR A 75 -15.11 7.57 7.17
C TYR A 75 -16.32 7.95 8.02
N SER A 76 -17.51 7.52 7.61
CA SER A 76 -18.76 7.95 8.27
C SER A 76 -19.04 7.23 9.59
N PHE A 77 -18.25 6.21 9.93
CA PHE A 77 -18.46 5.37 11.12
C PHE A 77 -19.92 4.88 11.22
N MET A 78 -20.46 4.72 12.43
CA MET A 78 -21.83 4.25 12.63
C MET A 78 -22.85 5.29 12.13
N PRO A 79 -23.95 4.85 11.48
CA PRO A 79 -24.33 3.45 11.28
C PRO A 79 -23.92 2.88 9.90
N GLN A 80 -23.49 3.70 8.94
CA GLN A 80 -23.38 3.28 7.54
C GLN A 80 -21.98 2.80 7.13
N HIS A 81 -20.92 3.17 7.85
CA HIS A 81 -19.55 2.71 7.64
C HIS A 81 -19.02 2.94 6.20
N THR A 82 -19.34 4.10 5.61
CA THR A 82 -18.90 4.50 4.27
C THR A 82 -17.53 5.15 4.31
N PHE A 83 -16.64 4.78 3.39
CA PHE A 83 -15.32 5.38 3.21
C PHE A 83 -15.36 6.23 1.94
N TYR A 84 -15.12 7.54 2.07
CA TYR A 84 -15.44 8.55 1.07
C TYR A 84 -14.44 9.71 1.09
N GLY A 85 -14.56 10.61 0.12
CA GLY A 85 -13.59 11.66 -0.17
C GLY A 85 -12.82 11.35 -1.44
N GLN A 86 -11.50 11.54 -1.41
CA GLN A 86 -10.62 11.37 -2.58
C GLN A 86 -9.27 10.79 -2.16
N ILE A 87 -8.84 9.74 -2.85
CA ILE A 87 -7.51 9.15 -2.77
C ILE A 87 -6.72 9.63 -3.99
N ASP A 88 -5.66 10.37 -3.72
CA ASP A 88 -4.73 10.87 -4.72
C ASP A 88 -3.57 9.88 -4.92
N THR A 89 -3.06 9.32 -3.82
CA THR A 89 -1.96 8.34 -3.83
C THR A 89 -2.37 7.07 -3.09
N LEU A 90 -2.11 5.92 -3.70
CA LEU A 90 -2.36 4.62 -3.10
C LEU A 90 -1.12 3.74 -3.20
N GLN A 91 -0.61 3.30 -2.04
CA GLN A 91 0.59 2.47 -1.93
C GLN A 91 0.27 1.10 -1.36
N PHE A 92 0.92 0.10 -1.93
CA PHE A 92 0.89 -1.28 -1.49
C PHE A 92 2.29 -1.78 -1.22
N GLY A 93 2.40 -2.65 -0.23
CA GLY A 93 3.68 -3.18 0.18
C GLY A 93 3.56 -4.04 1.42
N LYS A 94 4.65 -4.10 2.17
CA LYS A 94 4.80 -4.95 3.34
C LYS A 94 5.39 -4.19 4.51
N ASP A 95 5.20 -4.77 5.70
CA ASP A 95 5.83 -4.36 6.95
C ASP A 95 5.47 -2.91 7.31
N LEU A 96 4.20 -2.70 7.68
CA LEU A 96 3.67 -1.39 8.02
C LEU A 96 4.21 -0.90 9.38
N ALA A 97 4.96 0.19 9.36
CA ALA A 97 5.60 0.78 10.54
C ALA A 97 5.03 2.17 10.87
N THR A 98 5.06 2.54 12.15
CA THR A 98 4.62 3.86 12.60
C THR A 98 5.76 4.88 12.49
N ASN A 99 5.47 6.08 11.98
CA ASN A 99 6.46 7.14 11.88
C ASN A 99 6.96 7.59 13.25
N ALA A 100 8.16 8.16 13.29
CA ALA A 100 8.67 8.82 14.49
C ALA A 100 7.69 9.91 14.94
N GLY A 101 7.34 9.92 16.23
CA GLY A 101 6.29 10.80 16.78
C GLY A 101 4.96 10.09 17.05
N GLY A 102 4.84 8.80 16.72
CA GLY A 102 3.69 7.97 17.06
C GLY A 102 2.56 8.02 16.00
N PRO A 103 1.40 7.41 16.27
CA PRO A 103 0.36 7.19 15.26
C PRO A 103 -0.18 8.46 14.58
N SER A 104 -0.16 9.60 15.28
CA SER A 104 -0.58 10.89 14.73
C SER A 104 0.34 11.44 13.64
N ALA A 105 1.61 10.99 13.61
CA ALA A 105 2.59 11.32 12.57
C ALA A 105 2.41 10.46 11.30
N GLY A 106 1.46 9.52 11.31
CA GLY A 106 1.22 8.60 10.22
C GLY A 106 2.10 7.35 10.27
N LYS A 107 2.00 6.56 9.20
CA LYS A 107 2.72 5.31 9.00
C LYS A 107 3.43 5.33 7.65
N HIS A 108 4.33 4.37 7.47
CA HIS A 108 4.99 4.06 6.20
C HIS A 108 5.08 2.55 6.02
N LEU A 109 5.26 2.10 4.78
CA LEU A 109 5.61 0.72 4.46
C LEU A 109 7.14 0.64 4.41
N GLU A 110 7.75 -0.29 5.16
CA GLU A 110 9.19 -0.51 5.09
C GLU A 110 9.60 -1.08 3.72
N LYS A 111 8.70 -1.84 3.09
CA LYS A 111 8.88 -2.37 1.73
C LYS A 111 7.75 -1.90 0.84
N ILE A 112 8.00 -0.88 0.04
CA ILE A 112 7.05 -0.38 -0.96
C ILE A 112 7.19 -1.24 -2.22
N ASP A 113 6.10 -1.90 -2.61
CA ASP A 113 6.06 -2.71 -3.82
C ASP A 113 5.54 -1.86 -4.99
N ILE A 114 4.35 -1.26 -4.86
CA ILE A 114 3.64 -0.52 -5.91
C ILE A 114 3.08 0.79 -5.36
N THR A 115 3.10 1.85 -6.17
CA THR A 115 2.50 3.15 -5.85
C THR A 115 1.75 3.70 -7.05
N PHE A 116 0.47 3.97 -6.86
CA PHE A 116 -0.38 4.70 -7.80
C PHE A 116 -0.38 6.17 -7.40
N ASN A 117 0.06 7.05 -8.30
CA ASN A 117 0.11 8.49 -8.10
C ASN A 117 -0.97 9.17 -8.94
N GLU A 118 -1.64 10.18 -8.39
CA GLU A 118 -2.74 10.89 -9.05
C GLU A 118 -3.85 9.92 -9.52
N LEU A 119 -4.22 8.96 -8.66
CA LEU A 119 -5.20 7.91 -8.97
C LEU A 119 -6.63 8.46 -9.18
N ASP A 120 -6.94 9.61 -8.57
CA ASP A 120 -8.25 10.26 -8.61
C ASP A 120 -9.39 9.29 -8.23
N LEU A 121 -9.20 8.51 -7.17
CA LEU A 121 -10.19 7.56 -6.69
C LEU A 121 -11.09 8.23 -5.67
N SER A 122 -12.33 8.54 -6.05
CA SER A 122 -13.26 9.31 -5.23
C SER A 122 -14.53 8.57 -4.88
N GLY A 123 -15.25 9.08 -3.90
CA GLY A 123 -16.57 8.62 -3.52
C GLY A 123 -17.27 9.65 -2.65
N GLU A 124 -18.56 9.81 -2.85
CA GLU A 124 -19.38 10.75 -2.07
C GLU A 124 -20.13 10.05 -0.95
N PHE A 125 -20.49 10.81 0.07
CA PHE A 125 -21.36 10.36 1.15
C PHE A 125 -22.49 11.37 1.37
N ASP A 126 -23.72 10.86 1.35
CA ASP A 126 -24.92 11.63 1.65
C ASP A 126 -25.67 10.96 2.81
N SER A 127 -25.76 11.64 3.95
CA SER A 127 -26.44 11.10 5.15
C SER A 127 -27.94 10.87 4.94
N GLY A 128 -28.55 11.49 3.93
CA GLY A 128 -29.95 11.28 3.57
C GLY A 128 -30.18 10.04 2.70
N LYS A 129 -29.12 9.44 2.13
CA LYS A 129 -29.21 8.22 1.31
C LYS A 129 -29.03 6.95 2.14
N SER A 130 -29.49 5.84 1.58
CA SER A 130 -29.29 4.53 2.19
C SER A 130 -27.82 4.11 2.18
N MET A 131 -27.47 3.20 3.09
CA MET A 131 -26.14 2.56 3.12
C MET A 131 -25.79 1.94 1.77
N THR A 132 -26.73 1.21 1.16
CA THR A 132 -26.54 0.56 -0.14
C THR A 132 -26.15 1.54 -1.24
N GLU A 133 -26.77 2.72 -1.27
CA GLU A 133 -26.46 3.78 -2.23
C GLU A 133 -25.10 4.43 -1.95
N ASN A 134 -24.83 4.79 -0.69
CA ASN A 134 -23.53 5.35 -0.30
C ASN A 134 -22.37 4.38 -0.54
N HIS A 135 -22.63 3.08 -0.53
CA HIS A 135 -21.62 2.04 -0.76
C HIS A 135 -21.27 1.82 -2.23
N GLN A 136 -21.99 2.45 -3.18
CA GLN A 136 -21.67 2.34 -4.61
C GLN A 136 -20.52 3.24 -5.06
N GLY A 137 -20.09 4.20 -4.22
CA GLY A 137 -18.96 5.08 -4.53
C GLY A 137 -17.68 4.29 -4.78
N ASP A 138 -16.91 4.72 -5.80
CA ASP A 138 -15.73 3.97 -6.26
C ASP A 138 -14.70 3.77 -5.16
N MET A 139 -14.38 4.82 -4.41
CA MET A 139 -13.49 4.75 -3.24
C MET A 139 -13.98 3.75 -2.20
N HIS A 140 -15.28 3.72 -1.89
CA HIS A 140 -15.80 2.83 -0.86
C HIS A 140 -15.69 1.37 -1.30
N LYS A 141 -16.27 1.01 -2.44
CA LYS A 141 -16.34 -0.39 -2.88
C LYS A 141 -14.95 -0.97 -3.18
N ALA A 142 -14.06 -0.17 -3.75
CA ALA A 142 -12.70 -0.61 -4.07
C ALA A 142 -11.89 -0.90 -2.79
N ILE A 143 -11.87 0.04 -1.83
CA ILE A 143 -11.11 -0.12 -0.59
C ILE A 143 -11.75 -1.17 0.32
N LEU A 144 -13.09 -1.23 0.39
CA LEU A 144 -13.77 -2.28 1.15
C LEU A 144 -13.48 -3.66 0.56
N GLY A 145 -13.50 -3.80 -0.77
CA GLY A 145 -13.10 -5.03 -1.45
C GLY A 145 -11.71 -5.50 -1.03
N LEU A 146 -10.71 -4.62 -1.15
CA LEU A 146 -9.33 -4.92 -0.77
C LEU A 146 -9.19 -5.33 0.70
N ARG A 147 -9.87 -4.62 1.61
CA ARG A 147 -9.90 -4.96 3.05
C ARG A 147 -10.54 -6.32 3.33
N LYS A 148 -11.39 -6.79 2.43
CA LYS A 148 -12.04 -8.10 2.49
C LYS A 148 -11.30 -9.16 1.68
N GLY A 149 -10.05 -8.91 1.30
CA GLY A 149 -9.23 -9.84 0.52
C GLY A 149 -9.73 -10.05 -0.91
N ASN A 150 -10.47 -9.08 -1.47
CA ASN A 150 -11.01 -9.14 -2.83
C ASN A 150 -10.55 -7.94 -3.67
N ALA A 151 -9.68 -8.20 -4.64
CA ALA A 151 -9.15 -7.17 -5.54
C ALA A 151 -10.13 -6.73 -6.65
N ASP A 152 -11.16 -7.54 -6.97
CA ASP A 152 -11.98 -7.33 -8.16
C ASP A 152 -12.67 -5.95 -8.21
N PRO A 153 -13.27 -5.42 -7.12
CA PRO A 153 -13.87 -4.08 -7.15
C PRO A 153 -12.89 -2.95 -7.49
N MET A 154 -11.63 -3.04 -7.04
CA MET A 154 -10.59 -2.08 -7.40
C MET A 154 -10.22 -2.21 -8.88
N LEU A 155 -10.04 -3.45 -9.36
CA LEU A 155 -9.69 -3.72 -10.75
C LEU A 155 -10.79 -3.24 -11.72
N GLU A 156 -12.07 -3.40 -11.36
CA GLU A 156 -13.18 -2.87 -12.14
C GLU A 156 -13.18 -1.35 -12.21
N VAL A 157 -12.92 -0.66 -11.09
CA VAL A 157 -12.80 0.81 -11.05
C VAL A 157 -11.62 1.28 -11.91
N MET A 158 -10.47 0.62 -11.83
CA MET A 158 -9.31 0.92 -12.67
C MET A 158 -9.62 0.70 -14.16
N LYS A 159 -10.24 -0.43 -14.53
CA LYS A 159 -10.67 -0.68 -15.93
C LYS A 159 -11.65 0.39 -16.42
N ALA A 160 -12.61 0.79 -15.60
CA ALA A 160 -13.59 1.83 -15.94
C ALA A 160 -12.94 3.21 -16.16
N LYS A 161 -11.81 3.49 -15.50
CA LYS A 161 -10.98 4.68 -15.73
C LYS A 161 -10.03 4.55 -16.93
N GLY A 162 -10.05 3.41 -17.63
CA GLY A 162 -9.23 3.17 -18.83
C GLY A 162 -7.83 2.64 -18.56
N PHE A 163 -7.56 2.14 -17.35
CA PHE A 163 -6.29 1.48 -17.05
C PHE A 163 -6.22 0.11 -17.71
N ASP A 164 -5.08 -0.18 -18.34
CA ASP A 164 -4.68 -1.55 -18.62
C ASP A 164 -4.15 -2.17 -17.33
N VAL A 165 -4.89 -3.14 -16.80
CA VAL A 165 -4.54 -3.85 -15.56
C VAL A 165 -3.94 -5.23 -15.81
N ASP A 166 -3.87 -5.66 -17.07
CA ASP A 166 -3.49 -7.01 -17.44
C ASP A 166 -2.08 -7.06 -18.08
N THR A 167 -1.58 -5.93 -18.61
CA THR A 167 -0.18 -5.78 -19.05
C THR A 167 0.81 -5.74 -17.88
N ALA A 168 1.96 -6.39 -18.05
CA ALA A 168 3.04 -6.39 -17.06
C ALA A 168 3.60 -4.98 -16.83
N PHE A 169 4.01 -4.65 -15.60
CA PHE A 169 4.47 -3.31 -15.22
C PHE A 169 5.65 -2.83 -16.07
N LYS A 170 6.57 -3.72 -16.45
CA LYS A 170 7.70 -3.38 -17.34
C LYS A 170 7.29 -2.90 -18.74
N ASP A 171 6.11 -3.30 -19.20
CA ASP A 171 5.57 -3.00 -20.53
C ASP A 171 4.40 -1.99 -20.46
N LEU A 172 3.99 -1.58 -19.25
CA LEU A 172 2.88 -0.66 -19.02
C LEU A 172 3.35 0.80 -19.16
N SER A 173 2.78 1.53 -20.12
CA SER A 173 3.25 2.87 -20.52
C SER A 173 3.19 3.94 -19.43
N ILE A 174 2.30 3.79 -18.46
CA ILE A 174 2.15 4.70 -17.32
C ILE A 174 2.98 4.30 -16.10
N ALA A 175 3.70 3.18 -16.19
CA ALA A 175 4.49 2.62 -15.11
C ALA A 175 5.98 2.91 -15.30
N SER A 176 6.67 3.12 -14.19
CA SER A 176 8.12 3.28 -14.15
C SER A 176 8.70 2.53 -12.96
N GLN A 177 9.84 1.88 -13.15
CA GLN A 177 10.50 1.17 -12.08
C GLN A 177 11.08 2.16 -11.05
N TYR A 178 11.00 1.84 -9.77
CA TYR A 178 11.81 2.52 -8.76
C TYR A 178 13.30 2.37 -9.09
N PRO A 179 14.13 3.40 -8.84
CA PRO A 179 15.58 3.25 -8.90
C PRO A 179 16.00 2.12 -7.97
N ASP A 180 16.79 1.16 -8.49
CA ASP A 180 17.31 0.06 -7.67
C ASP A 180 18.21 0.65 -6.59
N SER A 181 17.68 0.73 -5.37
CA SER A 181 18.45 1.12 -4.21
C SER A 181 18.98 -0.16 -3.57
N GLY A 182 20.30 -0.35 -3.59
CA GLY A 182 20.98 -1.52 -3.00
C GLY A 182 20.79 -1.69 -1.49
N TYR A 183 19.87 -0.93 -0.88
CA TYR A 183 19.41 -1.06 0.49
C TYR A 183 18.23 -2.04 0.64
N MET A 184 17.56 -2.42 -0.47
CA MET A 184 16.52 -3.45 -0.49
C MET A 184 17.04 -4.84 -0.91
N SER A 185 18.22 -4.90 -1.52
CA SER A 185 19.00 -6.13 -1.67
C SER A 185 19.82 -6.32 -0.40
N ASP A 186 19.82 -7.53 0.17
CA ASP A 186 20.71 -7.92 1.26
C ASP A 186 22.09 -7.26 1.13
N ALA A 187 22.57 -6.72 2.25
CA ALA A 187 23.88 -6.09 2.38
C ALA A 187 24.96 -6.90 1.63
N PRO A 188 25.95 -6.24 1.00
CA PRO A 188 27.01 -6.99 0.34
C PRO A 188 27.68 -7.89 1.38
N MET A 189 27.63 -9.21 1.15
CA MET A 189 28.58 -10.12 1.78
C MET A 189 29.96 -9.59 1.42
N VAL A 190 30.68 -9.10 2.44
CA VAL A 190 32.10 -8.77 2.32
C VAL A 190 32.83 -10.09 2.04
N ASP A 191 33.07 -10.37 0.77
CA ASP A 191 34.00 -11.42 0.36
C ASP A 191 35.42 -10.93 0.70
N THR A 192 35.88 -11.27 1.90
CA THR A 192 37.27 -11.01 2.29
C THR A 192 38.14 -12.09 1.67
N VAL A 193 38.46 -11.94 0.38
CA VAL A 193 39.51 -12.74 -0.27
C VAL A 193 40.64 -11.80 -0.69
N GLY A 194 41.70 -11.85 0.10
CA GLY A 194 42.95 -11.14 -0.16
C GLY A 194 44.01 -11.55 0.85
N VAL A 195 44.53 -12.78 0.71
CA VAL A 195 45.79 -13.19 1.33
C VAL A 195 46.92 -12.87 0.37
N MET A 196 47.91 -12.13 0.85
CA MET A 196 49.38 -12.26 0.64
C MET A 196 50.02 -10.91 0.97
N ASP A 197 51.19 -10.79 1.59
CA ASP A 197 52.04 -11.66 2.40
C ASP A 197 53.10 -10.71 3.00
N SER A 198 53.58 -11.03 4.20
CA SER A 198 54.89 -10.69 4.78
C SER A 198 55.53 -9.32 4.54
N ASN A 199 55.76 -8.56 5.62
CA ASN A 199 57.06 -7.90 5.89
C ASN A 199 57.22 -7.53 7.38
N ASP A 200 58.19 -8.21 8.00
CA ASP A 200 59.05 -7.78 9.12
C ASP A 200 58.43 -7.33 10.45
N MET A 201 58.14 -8.32 11.30
CA MET A 201 58.34 -8.17 12.74
C MET A 201 59.84 -8.18 13.06
N LEU A 202 60.43 -6.99 13.25
CA LEU A 202 61.74 -6.81 13.87
C LEU A 202 61.57 -6.09 15.21
N LEU A 203 62.06 -6.75 16.27
CA LEU A 203 62.17 -6.25 17.64
C LEU A 203 62.93 -4.91 17.72
N ALA A 204 62.43 -3.97 18.54
CA ALA A 204 63.24 -3.20 19.50
C ALA A 204 62.36 -2.25 20.35
N ALA A 205 62.24 -2.55 21.65
CA ALA A 205 62.53 -1.66 22.79
C ALA A 205 62.19 -2.39 24.10
#